data_AF-A0A1V5QIU1-F1
#
_entry.id   AF-A0A1V5QIU1-F1
#
_cell.length_a   1.000
_cell.length_b   1.000
_cell.length_c   1.000
_cell.angle_alpha   90.00
_cell.angle_beta   90.00
_cell.angle_gamma   90.00
#
_symmetry.space_group_name_H-M   'P 1'
#
loop_
_entity.id
_entity.type
_entity.pdbx_description
1 polymer ?
#
loop_
_entity_poly.entity_id
_entity_poly.type
_entity_poly.pdbx_seq_one_letter_code
_entity_poly.pdbx_strand_id
1 'polypeptide(L)'
;MTNKAGRRGFTKATPHVGFAIAKPKPKSALGDNLQSTVAPVSLYVNNVSGNDANDGMTKATAKKTIHAAIATLPPVLRHPVAIILVDTGYAYTIKDLQRVDFAQALLGDGETRSARYYTLGHLAFVMQESARITIGRETTTGERIVIDATNFTGFGDGPTFAFLVSDSRVIFHGISFKGFTTAATKIIDSDVEFLDCEHTGNLLGFSAEQGSLVTLNGGVVALSGENIGGILASSSLRVSKTTLKVLPGGTPGAFFVGERSSNLNFQDHNVTLANDLESGVTAGHVVALARTSSTITCEPTWISNGKCVLQTNSTLVRSVGLSPFRGGLDKDASSNDAPTL
;
A
#
# COMPACT_ATOMS: atom_id res chain seq x y z
N MET A 1 60.85 -7.01 -32.42
CA MET A 1 59.89 -6.41 -33.37
C MET A 1 58.58 -7.17 -33.29
N THR A 2 57.52 -6.41 -33.09
CA THR A 2 56.10 -6.75 -32.94
C THR A 2 55.51 -7.52 -34.12
N ASN A 3 54.60 -8.48 -33.86
CA ASN A 3 53.18 -8.24 -34.14
C ASN A 3 52.22 -9.25 -33.48
N LYS A 4 51.14 -8.69 -32.93
CA LYS A 4 49.93 -9.35 -32.43
C LYS A 4 49.07 -9.83 -33.60
N ALA A 5 48.40 -10.97 -33.43
CA ALA A 5 47.11 -11.23 -34.04
C ALA A 5 46.22 -11.96 -33.03
N GLY A 6 45.16 -11.30 -32.58
CA GLY A 6 44.19 -11.86 -31.66
C GLY A 6 43.19 -12.78 -32.36
N ARG A 7 42.59 -13.69 -31.60
CA ARG A 7 41.25 -14.23 -31.89
C ARG A 7 40.52 -14.47 -30.58
N ARG A 8 39.38 -13.78 -30.45
CA ARG A 8 38.41 -13.90 -29.36
C ARG A 8 37.64 -15.20 -29.52
N GLY A 9 37.56 -16.01 -28.46
CA GLY A 9 36.70 -17.19 -28.40
C GLY A 9 36.00 -17.22 -27.04
N PHE A 10 34.69 -17.00 -27.05
CA PHE A 10 33.82 -17.16 -25.88
C PHE A 10 33.60 -18.67 -25.64
N THR A 11 34.09 -19.22 -24.53
CA THR A 11 33.90 -20.66 -24.21
C THR A 11 33.46 -20.95 -22.77
N LYS A 12 32.90 -19.97 -22.04
CA LYS A 12 32.24 -20.30 -20.77
C LYS A 12 31.14 -19.31 -20.40
N ALA A 13 29.90 -19.76 -20.48
CA ALA A 13 28.78 -19.13 -19.81
C ALA A 13 28.92 -19.42 -18.31
N THR A 14 29.55 -18.50 -17.57
CA THR A 14 29.36 -18.42 -16.12
C THR A 14 28.02 -17.73 -15.86
N PRO A 15 27.08 -18.31 -15.09
CA PRO A 15 25.89 -17.59 -14.67
C PRO A 15 26.35 -16.41 -13.80
N HIS A 16 26.02 -15.19 -14.22
CA HIS A 16 26.30 -13.98 -13.44
C HIS A 16 25.35 -13.90 -12.25
N VAL A 17 25.61 -14.71 -11.23
CA VAL A 17 25.15 -14.42 -9.86
C VAL A 17 26.29 -13.66 -9.18
N GLY A 18 26.05 -12.39 -8.89
CA GLY A 18 26.97 -11.55 -8.14
C GLY A 18 27.47 -10.35 -8.95
N PHE A 19 26.85 -9.20 -8.71
CA PHE A 19 27.41 -7.85 -8.47
C PHE A 19 26.26 -6.84 -8.67
N ALA A 20 25.31 -6.80 -7.72
CA ALA A 20 24.07 -6.02 -7.87
C ALA A 20 24.16 -4.55 -7.40
N ILE A 21 25.30 -4.07 -6.89
CA ILE A 21 25.45 -2.66 -6.47
C ILE A 21 26.88 -2.20 -6.78
N ALA A 22 27.02 -1.24 -7.68
CA ALA A 22 28.30 -0.56 -7.88
C ALA A 22 28.61 0.32 -6.67
N LYS A 23 29.86 0.29 -6.16
CA LYS A 23 30.31 1.20 -5.09
C LYS A 23 29.95 2.66 -5.44
N PRO A 24 29.54 3.50 -4.47
CA PRO A 24 29.25 4.91 -4.71
C PRO A 24 30.44 5.58 -5.41
N LYS A 25 30.22 6.11 -6.62
CA LYS A 25 31.22 6.96 -7.26
C LYS A 25 31.10 8.37 -6.67
N PRO A 26 32.22 9.03 -6.31
CA PRO A 26 32.18 10.41 -5.84
C PRO A 26 31.54 11.33 -6.90
N LYS A 27 30.71 12.26 -6.43
CA LYS A 27 29.93 13.21 -7.25
C LYS A 27 30.85 13.98 -8.20
N SER A 28 30.51 14.02 -9.50
CA SER A 28 31.03 15.04 -10.43
C SER A 28 30.05 16.20 -10.52
N ALA A 29 30.57 17.42 -10.62
CA ALA A 29 29.84 18.69 -10.62
C ALA A 29 28.91 18.95 -11.83
N LEU A 30 28.70 17.95 -12.70
CA LEU A 30 27.88 18.04 -13.90
C LEU A 30 26.95 16.80 -13.99
N GLY A 31 25.75 16.94 -13.45
CA GLY A 31 24.52 16.39 -14.01
C GLY A 31 24.21 14.89 -13.93
N ASP A 32 25.13 13.97 -14.18
CA ASP A 32 24.76 12.56 -14.44
C ASP A 32 25.57 11.56 -13.60
N ASN A 33 24.96 11.09 -12.52
CA ASN A 33 25.23 9.79 -11.89
C ASN A 33 24.08 9.43 -10.93
N LEU A 34 22.83 9.59 -11.36
CA LEU A 34 21.74 8.89 -10.67
C LEU A 34 21.99 7.39 -10.88
N GLN A 35 22.46 6.73 -9.83
CA GLN A 35 22.57 5.28 -9.85
C GLN A 35 21.17 4.72 -10.08
N SER A 36 21.08 3.67 -10.89
CA SER A 36 19.82 2.98 -11.19
C SER A 36 20.00 1.47 -11.07
N THR A 37 18.88 0.76 -10.88
CA THR A 37 18.91 -0.70 -10.94
C THR A 37 19.26 -1.16 -12.36
N VAL A 38 20.17 -2.13 -12.47
CA VAL A 38 20.62 -2.71 -13.75
C VAL A 38 20.04 -4.11 -14.02
N ALA A 39 19.34 -4.67 -13.03
CA ALA A 39 18.65 -5.95 -13.09
C ALA A 39 17.57 -5.97 -11.99
N PRO A 40 16.62 -6.93 -12.00
CA PRO A 40 15.70 -7.13 -10.89
C PRO A 40 16.43 -7.35 -9.56
N VAL A 41 15.86 -6.82 -8.47
CA VAL A 41 16.46 -6.89 -7.12
C VAL A 41 15.51 -7.64 -6.19
N SER A 42 16.05 -8.54 -5.36
CA SER A 42 15.31 -9.18 -4.27
C SER A 42 16.09 -9.00 -2.96
N LEU A 43 15.41 -8.43 -1.96
CA LEU A 43 15.95 -8.16 -0.63
C LEU A 43 15.11 -8.89 0.41
N TYR A 44 15.73 -9.63 1.31
CA TYR A 44 15.09 -10.34 2.40
C TYR A 44 15.21 -9.53 3.70
N VAL A 45 14.12 -9.47 4.45
CA VAL A 45 14.06 -8.83 5.77
C VAL A 45 13.57 -9.84 6.79
N ASN A 46 14.31 -10.03 7.87
CA ASN A 46 13.97 -10.91 8.98
C ASN A 46 14.08 -10.11 10.30
N ASN A 47 12.95 -9.83 10.93
CA ASN A 47 12.86 -9.03 12.16
C ASN A 47 13.48 -9.69 13.40
N VAL A 48 13.73 -10.99 13.37
CA VAL A 48 14.24 -11.76 14.52
C VAL A 48 15.75 -11.97 14.43
N SER A 49 16.22 -12.61 13.36
CA SER A 49 17.62 -13.01 13.19
C SER A 49 18.39 -12.20 12.14
N GLY A 50 17.75 -11.25 11.47
CA GLY A 50 18.39 -10.39 10.48
C GLY A 50 19.39 -9.41 11.10
N ASN A 51 20.25 -8.86 10.26
CA ASN A 51 21.20 -7.81 10.63
C ASN A 51 21.30 -6.77 9.50
N ASP A 52 21.16 -5.49 9.83
CA ASP A 52 21.16 -4.41 8.84
C ASP A 52 22.51 -4.18 8.15
N ALA A 53 23.59 -4.72 8.72
CA ALA A 53 24.89 -4.79 8.07
C ALA A 53 24.97 -5.84 6.94
N ASN A 54 24.04 -6.81 6.89
CA ASN A 54 24.03 -7.84 5.84
C ASN A 54 23.66 -7.23 4.48
N ASP A 55 23.87 -7.95 3.37
CA ASP A 55 23.49 -7.45 2.04
C ASP A 55 21.98 -7.53 1.75
N GLY A 56 21.24 -8.40 2.45
CA GLY A 56 19.84 -8.66 2.20
C GLY A 56 19.56 -9.58 1.02
N MET A 57 20.57 -10.13 0.32
CA MET A 57 20.35 -10.84 -0.95
C MET A 57 19.83 -12.27 -0.79
N THR A 58 19.93 -12.84 0.42
CA THR A 58 19.43 -14.18 0.76
C THR A 58 18.75 -14.17 2.13
N LYS A 59 17.98 -15.22 2.44
CA LYS A 59 17.40 -15.39 3.79
C LYS A 59 18.47 -15.47 4.89
N ALA A 60 19.61 -16.10 4.61
CA ALA A 60 20.71 -16.24 5.56
C ALA A 60 21.43 -14.91 5.82
N THR A 61 21.43 -14.02 4.82
CA THR A 61 22.00 -12.67 4.89
C THR A 61 20.91 -11.60 4.88
N ALA A 62 19.74 -11.88 5.47
CA ALA A 62 18.63 -10.94 5.51
C ALA A 62 18.97 -9.68 6.31
N LYS A 63 18.42 -8.55 5.88
CA LYS A 63 18.38 -7.31 6.68
C LYS A 63 17.50 -7.53 7.92
N LYS A 64 17.71 -6.74 8.97
CA LYS A 64 16.86 -6.78 10.17
C LYS A 64 15.61 -5.94 9.98
N THR A 65 15.75 -4.77 9.36
CA THR A 65 14.68 -3.78 9.24
C THR A 65 14.27 -3.55 7.79
N ILE A 66 12.99 -3.19 7.60
CA ILE A 66 12.44 -2.83 6.29
C ILE A 66 13.13 -1.55 5.78
N HIS A 67 13.37 -0.59 6.69
CA HIS A 67 14.09 0.65 6.39
C HIS A 67 15.48 0.38 5.82
N ALA A 68 16.27 -0.50 6.44
CA ALA A 68 17.60 -0.83 5.95
C ALA A 68 17.58 -1.50 4.58
N ALA A 69 16.55 -2.29 4.25
CA ALA A 69 16.39 -2.84 2.90
C ALA A 69 16.10 -1.73 1.87
N ILE A 70 15.16 -0.83 2.16
CA ILE A 70 14.82 0.31 1.29
C ILE A 70 16.04 1.21 1.08
N ALA A 71 16.82 1.48 2.13
CA ALA A 71 18.01 2.32 2.07
C ALA A 71 19.14 1.77 1.18
N THR A 72 19.11 0.48 0.80
CA THR A 72 20.06 -0.08 -0.17
C THR A 72 19.71 0.24 -1.63
N LEU A 73 18.47 0.65 -1.89
CA LEU A 73 17.99 0.86 -3.24
C LEU A 73 18.50 2.19 -3.80
N PRO A 74 18.90 2.23 -5.09
CA PRO A 74 19.26 3.47 -5.74
C PRO A 74 18.00 4.36 -5.94
N PRO A 75 18.16 5.68 -6.05
CA PRO A 75 17.03 6.61 -6.18
C PRO A 75 16.22 6.44 -7.46
N VAL A 76 16.80 5.83 -8.51
CA VAL A 76 16.12 5.52 -9.77
C VAL A 76 15.97 4.01 -9.90
N LEU A 77 14.73 3.54 -10.09
CA LEU A 77 14.44 2.13 -10.34
C LEU A 77 14.03 1.96 -11.80
N ARG A 78 14.69 1.05 -12.52
CA ARG A 78 14.35 0.66 -13.90
C ARG A 78 13.78 -0.76 -14.00
N HIS A 79 14.13 -1.58 -13.01
CA HIS A 79 13.75 -2.99 -12.92
C HIS A 79 12.89 -3.25 -11.69
N PRO A 80 12.10 -4.35 -11.68
CA PRO A 80 11.32 -4.75 -10.51
C PRO A 80 12.19 -4.99 -9.26
N VAL A 81 11.70 -4.52 -8.12
CA VAL A 81 12.31 -4.73 -6.81
C VAL A 81 11.33 -5.49 -5.92
N ALA A 82 11.79 -6.55 -5.26
CA ALA A 82 11.03 -7.29 -4.27
C ALA A 82 11.70 -7.16 -2.89
N ILE A 83 10.97 -6.65 -1.90
CA ILE A 83 11.32 -6.69 -0.49
C ILE A 83 10.50 -7.80 0.16
N ILE A 84 11.15 -8.92 0.43
CA ILE A 84 10.56 -10.15 0.92
C ILE A 84 10.67 -10.19 2.44
N LEU A 85 9.53 -10.14 3.11
CA LEU A 85 9.44 -10.28 4.56
C LEU A 85 9.41 -11.77 4.89
N VAL A 86 10.41 -12.21 5.66
CA VAL A 86 10.53 -13.60 6.11
C VAL A 86 9.48 -13.87 7.19
N ASP A 87 8.68 -14.91 7.00
CA ASP A 87 7.78 -15.36 8.06
C ASP A 87 8.60 -15.98 9.21
N THR A 88 8.62 -15.29 10.34
CA THR A 88 9.31 -15.71 11.57
C THR A 88 8.34 -16.20 12.64
N GLY A 89 7.02 -16.12 12.40
CA GLY A 89 5.99 -16.26 13.43
C GLY A 89 5.88 -15.07 14.39
N TYR A 90 6.70 -14.02 14.22
CA TYR A 90 6.66 -12.80 15.03
C TYR A 90 6.29 -11.59 14.18
N ALA A 91 5.41 -10.74 14.72
CA ALA A 91 5.03 -9.49 14.06
C ALA A 91 6.24 -8.55 13.90
N TYR A 92 6.26 -7.82 12.78
CA TYR A 92 7.14 -6.68 12.57
C TYR A 92 6.58 -5.50 13.36
N THR A 93 6.94 -5.41 14.63
CA THR A 93 6.37 -4.39 15.51
C THR A 93 7.09 -3.06 15.34
N ILE A 94 6.31 -1.98 15.31
CA ILE A 94 6.87 -0.62 15.29
C ILE A 94 7.65 -0.30 16.56
N LYS A 95 7.30 -0.93 17.69
CA LYS A 95 7.97 -0.68 18.98
C LYS A 95 9.44 -1.12 18.97
N ASP A 96 9.72 -2.23 18.30
CA ASP A 96 11.07 -2.78 18.21
C ASP A 96 11.95 -2.03 17.20
N LEU A 97 11.31 -1.28 16.30
CA LEU A 97 11.95 -0.41 15.31
C LEU A 97 12.07 0.98 15.95
N GLN A 98 13.17 1.24 16.65
CA GLN A 98 13.37 2.52 17.34
C GLN A 98 13.55 3.67 16.33
N ARG A 99 13.47 4.93 16.82
CA ARG A 99 13.49 6.16 16.00
C ARG A 99 14.60 6.23 14.92
N VAL A 100 15.74 5.58 15.11
CA VAL A 100 16.84 5.56 14.12
C VAL A 100 16.50 4.79 12.85
N ASP A 101 15.57 3.85 12.94
CA ASP A 101 15.14 2.99 11.83
C ASP A 101 13.91 3.56 11.10
N PHE A 102 13.44 4.73 11.52
CA PHE A 102 12.31 5.42 10.92
C PHE A 102 12.77 6.42 9.86
N ALA A 103 12.19 6.34 8.66
CA ALA A 103 12.38 7.37 7.65
C ALA A 103 11.60 8.63 8.03
N GLN A 104 12.26 9.78 7.98
CA GLN A 104 11.63 11.09 8.07
C GLN A 104 11.40 11.64 6.67
N ALA A 105 10.15 11.94 6.35
CA ALA A 105 9.80 12.68 5.14
C ALA A 105 9.50 14.14 5.49
N LEU A 106 10.01 15.05 4.66
CA LEU A 106 9.72 16.47 4.68
C LEU A 106 8.97 16.79 3.39
N LEU A 107 7.75 17.32 3.50
CA LEU A 107 7.09 17.92 2.35
C LEU A 107 7.67 19.32 2.16
N GLY A 108 8.18 19.58 0.95
CA GLY A 108 8.91 20.80 0.59
C GLY A 108 8.00 21.88 0.01
N ASP A 109 6.91 22.23 0.70
CA ASP A 109 5.96 23.26 0.24
C ASP A 109 6.37 24.70 0.63
N GLY A 110 7.51 24.88 1.29
CA GLY A 110 8.06 26.22 1.57
C GLY A 110 7.35 26.98 2.70
N GLU A 111 6.31 26.43 3.32
CA GLU A 111 5.76 26.95 4.58
C GLU A 111 6.41 26.23 5.77
N THR A 112 6.84 27.00 6.77
CA THR A 112 7.62 26.59 7.95
C THR A 112 6.83 25.78 8.99
N ARG A 113 6.04 24.81 8.54
CA ARG A 113 5.57 23.70 9.35
C ARG A 113 5.96 22.41 8.65
N SER A 114 7.23 22.03 8.79
CA SER A 114 7.69 20.70 8.38
C SER A 114 6.91 19.63 9.15
N ALA A 115 5.77 19.20 8.61
CA ALA A 115 5.05 18.04 9.12
C ALA A 115 6.01 16.86 8.99
N ARG A 116 6.56 16.41 10.12
CA ARG A 116 7.45 15.24 10.14
C ARG A 116 6.57 14.00 10.08
N TYR A 117 6.77 13.19 9.05
CA TYR A 117 6.19 11.85 8.98
C TYR A 117 7.21 10.85 9.49
N TYR A 118 6.76 9.92 10.34
CA TYR A 118 7.57 8.79 10.78
C TYR A 118 7.04 7.54 10.10
N THR A 119 7.88 6.89 9.28
CA THR A 119 7.50 5.64 8.60
C THR A 119 8.53 4.51 8.73
N LEU A 120 8.08 3.26 8.64
CA LEU A 120 8.97 2.10 8.46
C LEU A 120 9.62 2.10 7.08
N GLY A 121 8.90 2.63 6.08
CA GLY A 121 9.41 2.82 4.74
C GLY A 121 8.85 4.06 4.08
N HIS A 122 9.73 4.98 3.71
CA HIS A 122 9.43 6.07 2.78
C HIS A 122 9.81 5.61 1.37
N LEU A 123 8.80 5.36 0.55
CA LEU A 123 8.91 4.85 -0.81
C LEU A 123 8.71 6.01 -1.77
N ALA A 124 9.82 6.71 -2.06
CA ALA A 124 9.88 7.84 -2.97
C ALA A 124 11.03 7.66 -3.97
N PHE A 125 10.75 6.92 -5.05
CA PHE A 125 11.73 6.55 -6.06
C PHE A 125 11.27 7.03 -7.44
N VAL A 126 12.23 7.45 -8.27
CA VAL A 126 11.94 7.71 -9.68
C VAL A 126 11.79 6.36 -10.39
N MET A 127 10.56 6.04 -10.78
CA MET A 127 10.24 4.81 -11.50
C MET A 127 10.41 5.01 -13.02
N GLN A 128 11.11 4.09 -13.67
CA GLN A 128 11.30 4.05 -15.12
C GLN A 128 11.01 2.64 -15.66
N GLU A 129 10.71 2.55 -16.95
CA GLU A 129 10.53 1.28 -17.66
C GLU A 129 9.52 0.34 -16.97
N SER A 130 9.99 -0.77 -16.43
CA SER A 130 9.19 -1.82 -15.79
C SER A 130 9.24 -1.78 -14.26
N ALA A 131 9.81 -0.72 -13.70
CA ALA A 131 10.03 -0.60 -12.27
C ALA A 131 8.72 -0.64 -11.47
N ARG A 132 8.78 -1.44 -10.41
CA ARG A 132 7.76 -1.55 -9.38
C ARG A 132 8.43 -2.08 -8.13
N ILE A 133 7.92 -1.70 -6.97
CA ILE A 133 8.34 -2.28 -5.69
C ILE A 133 7.24 -3.22 -5.22
N THR A 134 7.60 -4.46 -4.90
CA THR A 134 6.71 -5.39 -4.21
C THR A 134 7.22 -5.60 -2.80
N ILE A 135 6.38 -5.37 -1.79
CA ILE A 135 6.69 -5.63 -0.38
C ILE A 135 5.70 -6.66 0.13
N GLY A 136 6.18 -7.78 0.66
CA GLY A 136 5.28 -8.82 1.12
C GLY A 136 5.97 -10.13 1.45
N ARG A 137 5.15 -11.15 1.66
CA ARG A 137 5.61 -12.53 1.85
C ARG A 137 6.16 -13.14 0.57
N GLU A 138 7.03 -14.14 0.73
CA GLU A 138 7.65 -14.87 -0.37
C GLU A 138 6.66 -15.74 -1.16
N THR A 139 5.68 -16.34 -0.48
CA THR A 139 4.73 -17.29 -1.09
C THR A 139 3.30 -16.79 -0.89
N THR A 140 2.39 -17.21 -1.77
CA THR A 140 0.95 -16.89 -1.67
C THR A 140 0.21 -17.79 -0.70
N THR A 141 0.88 -18.83 -0.18
CA THR A 141 0.31 -19.85 0.71
C THR A 141 0.95 -19.73 2.09
N GLY A 142 0.18 -19.35 3.10
CA GLY A 142 0.68 -19.18 4.46
C GLY A 142 -0.08 -18.08 5.20
N GLU A 143 0.34 -17.81 6.44
CA GLU A 143 -0.20 -16.68 7.20
C GLU A 143 0.25 -15.35 6.57
N ARG A 144 -0.50 -14.27 6.86
CA ARG A 144 -0.10 -12.93 6.43
C ARG A 144 1.03 -12.44 7.32
N ILE A 145 1.97 -11.69 6.76
CA ILE A 145 3.01 -11.03 7.55
C ILE A 145 2.37 -9.88 8.32
N VAL A 146 2.49 -9.90 9.64
CA VAL A 146 1.89 -8.88 10.50
C VAL A 146 2.85 -7.70 10.68
N ILE A 147 2.41 -6.49 10.34
CA ILE A 147 3.03 -5.24 10.74
C ILE A 147 2.15 -4.61 11.82
N ASP A 148 2.67 -4.54 13.05
CA ASP A 148 1.87 -4.23 14.24
C ASP A 148 2.32 -2.92 14.90
N ALA A 149 1.37 -2.00 15.03
CA ALA A 149 1.49 -0.72 15.74
C ALA A 149 0.64 -0.67 17.02
N THR A 150 0.05 -1.79 17.45
CA THR A 150 -0.78 -1.86 18.65
C THR A 150 -0.01 -1.34 19.87
N ASN A 151 -0.65 -0.46 20.64
CA ASN A 151 -0.07 0.21 21.81
C ASN A 151 1.18 1.08 21.51
N PHE A 152 1.42 1.44 20.25
CA PHE A 152 2.46 2.42 19.88
C PHE A 152 1.87 3.84 19.90
N THR A 153 2.57 4.77 20.54
CA THR A 153 2.06 6.13 20.83
C THR A 153 2.68 7.22 19.97
N GLY A 154 3.31 6.89 18.84
CA GLY A 154 3.94 7.88 17.96
C GLY A 154 5.29 8.41 18.47
N PHE A 155 5.97 9.20 17.64
CA PHE A 155 7.16 9.96 18.01
C PHE A 155 6.91 11.46 17.84
N GLY A 156 7.05 12.24 18.91
CA GLY A 156 6.90 13.70 18.85
C GLY A 156 5.54 14.14 18.29
N ASP A 157 5.57 15.18 17.45
CA ASP A 157 4.36 15.85 16.95
C ASP A 157 3.87 15.32 15.59
N GLY A 158 4.50 14.26 15.06
CA GLY A 158 4.29 13.76 13.70
C GLY A 158 3.46 12.47 13.65
N PRO A 159 2.61 12.27 12.63
CA PRO A 159 1.88 11.01 12.47
C PRO A 159 2.84 9.87 12.09
N THR A 160 2.46 8.64 12.46
CA THR A 160 3.25 7.43 12.19
C THR A 160 2.49 6.49 11.27
N PHE A 161 3.15 6.06 10.19
CA PHE A 161 2.62 5.12 9.21
C PHE A 161 3.54 3.89 9.10
N ALA A 162 3.03 2.77 8.59
CA ALA A 162 3.91 1.69 8.12
C ALA A 162 4.69 2.20 6.90
N PHE A 163 3.97 2.71 5.91
CA PHE A 163 4.55 3.18 4.66
C PHE A 163 4.01 4.56 4.28
N LEU A 164 4.90 5.41 3.81
CA LEU A 164 4.58 6.61 3.02
C LEU A 164 5.04 6.35 1.60
N VAL A 165 4.11 6.36 0.66
CA VAL A 165 4.37 6.17 -0.77
C VAL A 165 4.17 7.50 -1.48
N SER A 166 5.20 7.98 -2.17
CA SER A 166 5.19 9.21 -2.96
C SER A 166 5.81 8.93 -4.32
N ASP A 167 5.17 9.39 -5.40
CA ASP A 167 5.71 9.33 -6.77
C ASP A 167 6.16 7.92 -7.21
N SER A 168 5.54 6.86 -6.65
CA SER A 168 6.05 5.49 -6.74
C SER A 168 4.94 4.48 -7.04
N ARG A 169 5.31 3.39 -7.72
CA ARG A 169 4.46 2.22 -7.92
C ARG A 169 4.80 1.10 -6.94
N VAL A 170 3.87 0.75 -6.07
CA VAL A 170 4.09 -0.21 -4.97
C VAL A 170 2.98 -1.26 -4.91
N ILE A 171 3.37 -2.52 -4.70
CA ILE A 171 2.47 -3.64 -4.46
C ILE A 171 2.74 -4.17 -3.06
N PHE A 172 1.76 -4.08 -2.16
CA PHE A 172 1.77 -4.78 -0.88
C PHE A 172 1.10 -6.14 -1.07
N HIS A 173 1.74 -7.22 -0.64
CA HIS A 173 1.23 -8.57 -0.85
C HIS A 173 1.26 -9.43 0.42
N GLY A 174 0.07 -9.86 0.88
CA GLY A 174 -0.07 -10.77 2.01
C GLY A 174 0.39 -10.16 3.33
N ILE A 175 0.13 -8.86 3.54
CA ILE A 175 0.50 -8.12 4.76
C ILE A 175 -0.75 -7.81 5.58
N SER A 176 -0.70 -8.04 6.89
CA SER A 176 -1.69 -7.58 7.85
C SER A 176 -1.19 -6.34 8.60
N PHE A 177 -1.79 -5.19 8.32
CA PHE A 177 -1.58 -3.92 9.01
C PHE A 177 -2.49 -3.81 10.23
N LYS A 178 -1.90 -3.66 11.43
CA LYS A 178 -2.65 -3.69 12.68
C LYS A 178 -2.32 -2.56 13.64
N GLY A 179 -3.35 -2.02 14.30
CA GLY A 179 -3.20 -1.17 15.48
C GLY A 179 -2.70 0.25 15.23
N PHE A 180 -2.77 0.75 13.99
CA PHE A 180 -2.31 2.10 13.67
C PHE A 180 -3.27 3.16 14.21
N THR A 181 -2.74 4.14 14.94
CA THR A 181 -3.49 5.30 15.46
C THR A 181 -3.68 6.42 14.42
N THR A 182 -3.06 6.27 13.25
CA THR A 182 -3.30 7.09 12.06
C THR A 182 -3.53 6.17 10.86
N ALA A 183 -3.29 6.61 9.62
CA ALA A 183 -3.32 5.72 8.47
C ALA A 183 -2.24 4.63 8.59
N ALA A 184 -2.52 3.36 8.31
CA ALA A 184 -1.44 2.37 8.23
C ALA A 184 -0.52 2.65 7.01
N THR A 185 -1.10 3.12 5.90
CA THR A 185 -0.35 3.55 4.71
C THR A 185 -0.83 4.92 4.24
N LYS A 186 0.11 5.84 3.97
CA LYS A 186 -0.12 7.14 3.35
C LYS A 186 0.37 7.10 1.90
N ILE A 187 -0.46 7.55 0.96
CA ILE A 187 -0.22 7.46 -0.48
C ILE A 187 -0.44 8.85 -1.08
N ILE A 188 0.53 9.33 -1.85
CA ILE A 188 0.51 10.65 -2.49
C ILE A 188 1.04 10.49 -3.91
N ASP A 189 0.27 10.93 -4.91
CA ASP A 189 0.62 10.86 -6.34
C ASP A 189 1.27 9.52 -6.75
N SER A 190 0.63 8.41 -6.37
CA SER A 190 1.22 7.07 -6.46
C SER A 190 0.22 6.00 -6.89
N ASP A 191 0.75 4.92 -7.48
CA ASP A 191 0.01 3.72 -7.84
C ASP A 191 0.27 2.62 -6.80
N VAL A 192 -0.73 2.30 -5.98
CA VAL A 192 -0.60 1.29 -4.91
C VAL A 192 -1.60 0.17 -5.07
N GLU A 193 -1.11 -1.06 -5.01
CA GLU A 193 -1.93 -2.27 -5.02
C GLU A 193 -1.77 -3.04 -3.70
N PHE A 194 -2.88 -3.38 -3.07
CA PHE A 194 -2.93 -4.27 -1.90
C PHE A 194 -3.51 -5.61 -2.34
N LEU A 195 -2.64 -6.61 -2.44
CA LEU A 195 -2.96 -7.98 -2.81
C LEU A 195 -3.06 -8.84 -1.56
N ASP A 196 -4.25 -9.35 -1.27
CA ASP A 196 -4.48 -10.21 -0.10
C ASP A 196 -3.98 -9.60 1.23
N CYS A 197 -4.09 -8.27 1.35
CA CYS A 197 -3.71 -7.55 2.57
C CYS A 197 -4.87 -7.48 3.57
N GLU A 198 -4.54 -7.36 4.84
CA GLU A 198 -5.49 -7.18 5.92
C GLU A 198 -5.27 -5.83 6.62
N HIS A 199 -6.33 -5.08 6.84
CA HIS A 199 -6.33 -3.86 7.64
C HIS A 199 -7.25 -4.08 8.83
N THR A 200 -6.70 -4.22 10.04
CA THR A 200 -7.47 -4.61 11.23
C THR A 200 -7.12 -3.78 12.45
N GLY A 201 -8.13 -3.23 13.13
CA GLY A 201 -7.92 -2.42 14.34
C GLY A 201 -7.10 -1.14 14.12
N ASN A 202 -7.06 -0.63 12.89
CA ASN A 202 -6.46 0.66 12.56
C ASN A 202 -7.52 1.75 12.68
N LEU A 203 -7.17 2.94 13.18
CA LEU A 203 -8.04 4.12 13.09
C LEU A 203 -8.38 4.43 11.63
N LEU A 204 -7.36 4.32 10.76
CA LEU A 204 -7.49 4.45 9.32
C LEU A 204 -6.62 3.39 8.63
N GLY A 205 -7.20 2.55 7.76
CA GLY A 205 -6.44 1.51 7.05
C GLY A 205 -5.43 2.10 6.06
N PHE A 206 -5.88 2.99 5.18
CA PHE A 206 -4.99 3.75 4.28
C PHE A 206 -5.57 5.13 3.92
N SER A 207 -4.71 6.04 3.47
CA SER A 207 -5.11 7.34 2.91
C SER A 207 -4.40 7.60 1.59
N ALA A 208 -5.13 8.12 0.61
CA ALA A 208 -4.60 8.43 -0.72
C ALA A 208 -4.98 9.84 -1.16
N GLU A 209 -4.02 10.59 -1.70
CA GLU A 209 -4.20 11.99 -2.11
C GLU A 209 -3.51 12.29 -3.44
N GLN A 210 -3.91 13.41 -4.06
CA GLN A 210 -3.20 14.02 -5.20
C GLN A 210 -3.07 13.09 -6.41
N GLY A 211 -4.17 12.55 -6.94
CA GLY A 211 -4.15 11.77 -8.19
C GLY A 211 -3.75 10.30 -8.02
N SER A 212 -3.62 9.82 -6.79
CA SER A 212 -3.24 8.43 -6.53
C SER A 212 -4.26 7.41 -7.07
N LEU A 213 -3.76 6.26 -7.50
CA LEU A 213 -4.58 5.08 -7.83
C LEU A 213 -4.34 3.97 -6.81
N VAL A 214 -5.39 3.57 -6.11
CA VAL A 214 -5.35 2.46 -5.15
C VAL A 214 -6.17 1.29 -5.67
N THR A 215 -5.60 0.09 -5.61
CA THR A 215 -6.31 -1.16 -5.91
C THR A 215 -6.28 -2.08 -4.70
N LEU A 216 -7.46 -2.52 -4.25
CA LEU A 216 -7.63 -3.61 -3.29
C LEU A 216 -8.13 -4.84 -4.05
N ASN A 217 -7.38 -5.94 -3.96
CA ASN A 217 -7.76 -7.20 -4.58
C ASN A 217 -7.56 -8.35 -3.60
N GLY A 218 -8.67 -8.90 -3.12
CA GLY A 218 -8.69 -9.86 -2.04
C GLY A 218 -8.51 -9.19 -0.67
N GLY A 219 -8.11 -9.98 0.32
CA GLY A 219 -7.77 -9.48 1.65
C GLY A 219 -8.98 -9.18 2.54
N VAL A 220 -8.72 -8.45 3.63
CA VAL A 220 -9.72 -8.14 4.68
C VAL A 220 -9.61 -6.68 5.09
N VAL A 221 -10.72 -5.96 5.14
CA VAL A 221 -10.84 -4.68 5.84
C VAL A 221 -11.73 -4.91 7.05
N ALA A 222 -11.16 -4.82 8.26
CA ALA A 222 -11.83 -5.09 9.52
C ALA A 222 -11.90 -3.82 10.38
N LEU A 223 -13.10 -3.31 10.58
CA LEU A 223 -13.36 -2.07 11.33
C LEU A 223 -13.90 -2.35 12.73
N SER A 224 -13.53 -1.51 13.69
CA SER A 224 -14.03 -1.49 15.07
C SER A 224 -14.27 -0.03 15.47
N GLY A 225 -15.36 0.28 16.19
CA GLY A 225 -15.65 1.67 16.59
C GLY A 225 -15.67 2.63 15.40
N GLU A 226 -15.37 3.91 15.57
CA GLU A 226 -15.50 4.91 14.50
C GLU A 226 -14.40 4.87 13.41
N ASN A 227 -13.66 3.76 13.30
CA ASN A 227 -12.54 3.59 12.39
C ASN A 227 -12.98 3.58 10.91
N ILE A 228 -12.07 4.00 10.03
CA ILE A 228 -12.30 4.08 8.58
C ILE A 228 -11.36 3.10 7.86
N GLY A 229 -11.86 2.41 6.84
CA GLY A 229 -11.04 1.46 6.06
C GLY A 229 -10.04 2.17 5.16
N GLY A 230 -10.53 3.06 4.30
CA GLY A 230 -9.69 3.89 3.44
C GLY A 230 -10.33 5.23 3.11
N ILE A 231 -9.52 6.27 2.99
CA ILE A 231 -9.96 7.61 2.54
C ILE A 231 -9.16 8.07 1.33
N LEU A 232 -9.85 8.66 0.36
CA LEU A 232 -9.29 9.17 -0.88
C LEU A 232 -9.65 10.65 -1.04
N ALA A 233 -8.68 11.48 -1.40
CA ALA A 233 -8.91 12.86 -1.81
C ALA A 233 -8.32 13.11 -3.21
N SER A 234 -9.18 13.49 -4.16
CA SER A 234 -8.80 13.66 -5.57
C SER A 234 -8.02 12.45 -6.12
N SER A 235 -8.47 11.25 -5.78
CA SER A 235 -7.80 9.98 -6.08
C SER A 235 -8.80 8.90 -6.49
N SER A 236 -8.33 7.76 -6.99
CA SER A 236 -9.19 6.66 -7.43
C SER A 236 -8.93 5.38 -6.63
N LEU A 237 -9.99 4.68 -6.26
CA LEU A 237 -9.97 3.37 -5.62
C LEU A 237 -10.65 2.34 -6.53
N ARG A 238 -10.04 1.17 -6.66
CA ARG A 238 -10.70 -0.05 -7.16
C ARG A 238 -10.72 -1.10 -6.05
N VAL A 239 -11.89 -1.65 -5.75
CA VAL A 239 -12.06 -2.72 -4.75
C VAL A 239 -12.64 -3.96 -5.41
N SER A 240 -12.00 -5.10 -5.19
CA SER A 240 -12.46 -6.40 -5.69
C SER A 240 -12.14 -7.53 -4.72
N LYS A 241 -13.07 -8.47 -4.52
CA LYS A 241 -12.87 -9.69 -3.70
C LYS A 241 -12.42 -9.43 -2.25
N THR A 242 -12.58 -8.20 -1.75
CA THR A 242 -12.13 -7.81 -0.41
C THR A 242 -13.19 -8.16 0.63
N THR A 243 -12.79 -8.90 1.66
CA THR A 243 -13.70 -9.24 2.77
C THR A 243 -13.90 -8.02 3.66
N LEU A 244 -15.15 -7.65 3.95
CA LEU A 244 -15.49 -6.56 4.87
C LEU A 244 -15.93 -7.14 6.21
N LYS A 245 -15.28 -6.75 7.29
CA LYS A 245 -15.56 -7.27 8.64
C LYS A 245 -15.85 -6.14 9.61
N VAL A 246 -16.90 -6.31 10.41
CA VAL A 246 -17.16 -5.47 11.57
C VAL A 246 -16.75 -6.26 12.81
N LEU A 247 -15.75 -5.76 13.50
CA LEU A 247 -15.27 -6.31 14.76
C LEU A 247 -16.21 -5.88 15.91
N PRO A 248 -16.33 -6.68 16.97
CA PRO A 248 -17.10 -6.30 18.16
C PRO A 248 -16.59 -4.98 18.76
N GLY A 249 -17.48 -4.18 19.35
CA GLY A 249 -17.09 -3.03 20.18
C GLY A 249 -17.46 -1.64 19.68
N GLY A 250 -18.35 -1.50 18.70
CA GLY A 250 -18.93 -0.20 18.34
C GLY A 250 -19.53 -0.17 16.93
N THR A 251 -20.10 0.98 16.55
CA THR A 251 -20.58 1.23 15.19
C THR A 251 -19.38 1.61 14.30
N PRO A 252 -19.03 0.80 13.29
CA PRO A 252 -17.95 1.11 12.35
C PRO A 252 -18.16 2.48 11.71
N GLY A 253 -17.05 3.19 11.42
CA GLY A 253 -17.06 4.26 10.44
C GLY A 253 -17.32 3.71 9.03
N ALA A 254 -16.98 4.49 8.01
CA ALA A 254 -17.13 4.03 6.62
C ALA A 254 -15.98 3.10 6.21
N PHE A 255 -16.29 2.02 5.47
CA PHE A 255 -15.24 1.18 4.86
C PHE A 255 -14.42 1.96 3.85
N PHE A 256 -15.06 2.70 2.94
CA PHE A 256 -14.36 3.49 1.94
C PHE A 256 -14.98 4.88 1.81
N VAL A 257 -14.13 5.91 1.82
CA VAL A 257 -14.52 7.32 1.71
C VAL A 257 -13.81 7.94 0.51
N GLY A 258 -14.58 8.51 -0.41
CA GLY A 258 -14.09 9.33 -1.52
C GLY A 258 -14.44 10.79 -1.31
N GLU A 259 -13.45 11.67 -1.35
CA GLU A 259 -13.59 13.11 -1.20
C GLU A 259 -12.95 13.88 -2.35
N ARG A 260 -13.41 15.12 -2.60
CA ARG A 260 -12.79 16.08 -3.53
C ARG A 260 -12.56 15.49 -4.93
N SER A 261 -13.64 15.12 -5.59
CA SER A 261 -13.61 14.52 -6.93
C SER A 261 -12.88 13.18 -7.00
N SER A 262 -13.00 12.36 -5.95
CA SER A 262 -12.48 10.99 -5.98
C SER A 262 -13.41 10.03 -6.70
N ASN A 263 -12.87 8.90 -7.16
CA ASN A 263 -13.63 7.81 -7.76
C ASN A 263 -13.49 6.53 -6.92
N LEU A 264 -14.60 5.94 -6.50
CA LEU A 264 -14.65 4.62 -5.87
C LEU A 264 -15.27 3.63 -6.86
N ASN A 265 -14.50 2.66 -7.33
CA ASN A 265 -14.95 1.63 -8.25
C ASN A 265 -15.00 0.26 -7.55
N PHE A 266 -16.18 -0.34 -7.52
CA PHE A 266 -16.51 -1.55 -6.79
C PHE A 266 -16.85 -2.69 -7.74
N GLN A 267 -16.13 -3.80 -7.63
CA GLN A 267 -16.17 -4.93 -8.55
C GLN A 267 -16.14 -6.26 -7.77
N ASP A 268 -16.68 -7.33 -8.35
CA ASP A 268 -16.49 -8.73 -7.89
C ASP A 268 -16.56 -8.96 -6.37
N HIS A 269 -17.67 -8.55 -5.73
CA HIS A 269 -17.94 -8.78 -4.31
C HIS A 269 -19.37 -9.26 -4.14
N ASN A 270 -19.56 -10.52 -3.80
CA ASN A 270 -20.89 -11.11 -3.80
C ASN A 270 -21.20 -11.86 -2.50
N VAL A 271 -22.14 -11.33 -1.73
CA VAL A 271 -22.63 -11.87 -0.45
C VAL A 271 -23.85 -12.81 -0.56
N THR A 272 -24.19 -13.30 -1.76
CA THR A 272 -25.39 -14.14 -1.99
C THR A 272 -25.20 -15.64 -1.70
N LEU A 273 -23.96 -16.11 -1.51
CA LEU A 273 -23.62 -17.51 -1.26
C LEU A 273 -22.75 -17.60 -0.01
N ALA A 274 -22.66 -18.79 0.61
CA ALA A 274 -21.96 -19.11 1.87
C ALA A 274 -20.44 -18.80 1.91
N ASN A 275 -19.94 -17.99 0.99
CA ASN A 275 -18.63 -17.36 1.01
C ASN A 275 -18.79 -15.96 1.60
N ASP A 276 -18.73 -15.88 2.94
CA ASP A 276 -18.88 -14.67 3.76
C ASP A 276 -17.79 -13.63 3.47
N LEU A 277 -17.84 -12.98 2.30
CA LEU A 277 -17.07 -11.76 2.02
C LEU A 277 -17.52 -10.60 2.91
N GLU A 278 -18.58 -10.79 3.70
CA GLU A 278 -18.95 -9.88 4.77
C GLU A 278 -19.21 -10.64 6.06
N SER A 279 -18.65 -10.14 7.16
CA SER A 279 -18.90 -10.67 8.50
C SER A 279 -19.26 -9.52 9.45
N GLY A 280 -20.49 -9.56 9.99
CA GLY A 280 -21.01 -8.51 10.87
C GLY A 280 -21.44 -7.21 10.16
N VAL A 281 -21.34 -7.14 8.83
CA VAL A 281 -21.87 -6.00 8.06
C VAL A 281 -23.40 -6.08 8.01
N THR A 282 -24.09 -5.01 8.39
CA THR A 282 -25.55 -4.91 8.42
C THR A 282 -26.00 -3.68 7.64
N ALA A 283 -27.31 -3.56 7.38
CA ALA A 283 -27.90 -2.43 6.65
C ALA A 283 -27.55 -1.05 7.23
N GLY A 284 -27.24 -0.96 8.53
CA GLY A 284 -26.86 0.31 9.17
C GLY A 284 -25.41 0.75 8.88
N HIS A 285 -24.53 -0.15 8.45
CA HIS A 285 -23.11 0.13 8.27
C HIS A 285 -22.83 0.78 6.91
N VAL A 286 -21.98 1.81 6.91
CA VAL A 286 -21.61 2.56 5.70
C VAL A 286 -20.45 1.86 5.00
N VAL A 287 -20.70 1.31 3.82
CA VAL A 287 -19.67 0.63 3.03
C VAL A 287 -18.95 1.62 2.12
N ALA A 288 -19.70 2.51 1.49
CA ALA A 288 -19.15 3.54 0.61
C ALA A 288 -19.75 4.90 0.96
N LEU A 289 -18.89 5.90 1.08
CA LEU A 289 -19.25 7.30 1.30
C LEU A 289 -18.57 8.18 0.25
N ALA A 290 -19.35 8.93 -0.52
CA ALA A 290 -18.84 9.92 -1.45
C ALA A 290 -19.19 11.35 -1.00
N ARG A 291 -18.19 12.22 -1.01
CA ARG A 291 -18.30 13.64 -0.66
C ARG A 291 -17.65 14.52 -1.71
N THR A 292 -18.15 15.74 -1.85
CA THR A 292 -17.53 16.83 -2.62
C THR A 292 -17.22 16.40 -4.05
N SER A 293 -18.29 16.21 -4.83
CA SER A 293 -18.24 15.85 -6.24
C SER A 293 -17.56 14.52 -6.54
N SER A 294 -17.59 13.57 -5.59
CA SER A 294 -17.00 12.24 -5.78
C SER A 294 -18.00 11.27 -6.40
N THR A 295 -17.49 10.23 -7.06
CA THR A 295 -18.31 9.23 -7.76
C THR A 295 -18.09 7.85 -7.19
N ILE A 296 -19.17 7.11 -6.98
CA ILE A 296 -19.17 5.67 -6.69
C ILE A 296 -19.66 4.96 -7.94
N THR A 297 -18.91 3.98 -8.43
CA THR A 297 -19.30 3.11 -9.55
C THR A 297 -19.33 1.67 -9.06
N CYS A 298 -20.41 0.95 -9.34
CA CYS A 298 -20.54 -0.46 -8.98
C CYS A 298 -20.81 -1.32 -10.22
N GLU A 299 -20.04 -2.38 -10.39
CA GLU A 299 -20.34 -3.43 -11.36
C GLU A 299 -21.55 -4.28 -10.91
N PRO A 300 -22.25 -4.96 -11.84
CA PRO A 300 -23.35 -5.87 -11.50
C PRO A 300 -22.99 -6.96 -10.49
N THR A 301 -21.71 -7.34 -10.43
CA THR A 301 -21.19 -8.37 -9.54
C THR A 301 -20.96 -7.90 -8.10
N TRP A 302 -21.08 -6.59 -7.84
CA TRP A 302 -20.96 -6.03 -6.49
C TRP A 302 -22.30 -6.01 -5.75
N ILE A 303 -22.36 -6.72 -4.62
CA ILE A 303 -23.49 -6.77 -3.69
C ILE A 303 -22.95 -6.76 -2.27
N SER A 304 -23.32 -5.74 -1.49
CA SER A 304 -22.98 -5.59 -0.07
C SER A 304 -24.24 -5.56 0.80
N ASN A 305 -24.15 -6.04 2.05
CA ASN A 305 -25.23 -5.93 3.04
C ASN A 305 -25.34 -4.53 3.65
N GLY A 306 -24.28 -3.70 3.55
CA GLY A 306 -24.28 -2.33 4.06
C GLY A 306 -24.97 -1.34 3.13
N LYS A 307 -24.85 -0.06 3.47
CA LYS A 307 -25.42 1.07 2.72
C LYS A 307 -24.35 1.93 2.05
N CYS A 308 -24.80 2.72 1.07
CA CYS A 308 -24.02 3.77 0.44
C CYS A 308 -24.54 5.15 0.88
N VAL A 309 -23.64 6.12 1.02
CA VAL A 309 -23.97 7.49 1.40
C VAL A 309 -23.38 8.48 0.37
N LEU A 310 -24.19 9.41 -0.12
CA LEU A 310 -23.77 10.46 -1.06
C LEU A 310 -24.01 11.85 -0.47
N GLN A 311 -22.97 12.69 -0.53
CA GLN A 311 -23.00 14.06 -0.02
C GLN A 311 -22.31 15.03 -1.00
N THR A 312 -22.80 16.26 -1.05
CA THR A 312 -22.19 17.40 -1.74
C THR A 312 -21.88 17.11 -3.21
N ASN A 313 -22.92 17.10 -4.05
CA ASN A 313 -22.85 16.86 -5.50
C ASN A 313 -22.22 15.52 -5.90
N SER A 314 -22.32 14.49 -5.06
CA SER A 314 -21.74 13.17 -5.35
C SER A 314 -22.72 12.30 -6.14
N THR A 315 -22.19 11.30 -6.85
CA THR A 315 -22.99 10.43 -7.73
C THR A 315 -22.73 8.96 -7.46
N LEU A 316 -23.78 8.15 -7.43
CA LEU A 316 -23.71 6.69 -7.55
C LEU A 316 -24.06 6.29 -8.99
N VAL A 317 -23.20 5.50 -9.62
CA VAL A 317 -23.37 4.90 -10.95
C VAL A 317 -23.48 3.39 -10.78
N ARG A 318 -24.58 2.79 -11.25
CA ARG A 318 -24.87 1.35 -11.09
C ARG A 318 -25.74 0.83 -12.21
N SER A 319 -25.67 -0.47 -12.48
CA SER A 319 -26.58 -1.12 -13.45
C SER A 319 -28.04 -1.13 -12.98
N VAL A 320 -28.97 -0.99 -13.93
CA VAL A 320 -30.42 -1.03 -13.67
C VAL A 320 -30.83 -2.39 -13.07
N GLY A 321 -31.78 -2.37 -12.13
CA GLY A 321 -32.43 -3.58 -11.61
C GLY A 321 -31.74 -4.26 -10.42
N LEU A 322 -30.53 -3.83 -10.04
CA LEU A 322 -29.82 -4.31 -8.85
C LEU A 322 -29.50 -3.15 -7.90
N SER A 323 -29.75 -3.36 -6.61
CA SER A 323 -29.23 -2.48 -5.56
C SER A 323 -27.88 -3.02 -5.10
N PRO A 324 -26.74 -2.39 -5.45
CA PRO A 324 -25.41 -2.86 -5.04
C PRO A 324 -25.22 -2.81 -3.51
N PHE A 325 -26.06 -2.05 -2.82
CA PHE A 325 -26.07 -1.90 -1.36
C PHE A 325 -27.45 -2.29 -0.83
N ARG A 326 -27.56 -3.41 -0.11
CA ARG A 326 -28.82 -3.89 0.47
C ARG A 326 -29.29 -3.04 1.65
N GLY A 327 -28.37 -2.35 2.31
CA GLY A 327 -28.69 -1.33 3.32
C GLY A 327 -29.28 -0.05 2.74
N GLY A 328 -29.32 0.08 1.41
CA GLY A 328 -29.93 1.20 0.72
C GLY A 328 -28.94 2.32 0.38
N LEU A 329 -29.52 3.47 0.01
CA LEU A 329 -28.82 4.66 -0.43
C LEU A 329 -29.32 5.86 0.38
N ASP A 330 -28.44 6.45 1.19
CA ASP A 330 -28.66 7.76 1.80
C ASP A 330 -28.03 8.82 0.90
N LYS A 331 -28.79 9.86 0.51
CA LYS A 331 -28.25 10.95 -0.29
C LYS A 331 -28.83 12.30 0.12
N ASP A 332 -28.02 13.34 0.01
CA ASP A 332 -28.52 14.72 0.11
C ASP A 332 -29.22 15.17 -1.19
N ALA A 333 -29.86 16.33 -1.15
CA ALA A 333 -30.62 16.88 -2.28
C ALA A 333 -29.75 17.23 -3.50
N SER A 334 -28.44 17.39 -3.31
CA SER A 334 -27.50 17.77 -4.36
C SER A 334 -26.90 16.55 -5.08
N SER A 335 -27.11 15.35 -4.54
CA SER A 335 -26.46 14.12 -4.99
C SER A 335 -27.37 13.26 -5.86
N ASN A 336 -26.75 12.50 -6.78
CA ASN A 336 -27.47 11.78 -7.83
C ASN A 336 -27.32 10.26 -7.72
N ASP A 337 -28.40 9.54 -8.03
CA ASP A 337 -28.37 8.09 -8.30
C ASP A 337 -28.59 7.94 -9.81
N ALA A 338 -27.56 7.50 -10.52
CA ALA A 338 -27.51 7.44 -11.97
C ALA A 338 -27.49 5.96 -12.42
N PRO A 339 -28.67 5.32 -12.59
CA PRO A 339 -28.74 3.97 -13.11
C PRO A 339 -28.33 3.95 -14.60
N THR A 340 -27.39 3.07 -14.96
CA THR A 340 -26.95 2.84 -16.34
C THR A 340 -27.70 1.65 -16.92
N LEU A 341 -28.23 1.81 -18.14
CA LEU A 341 -28.89 0.77 -18.93
C LEU A 341 -27.96 -0.42 -19.20
#